data_AF-A0A354AYU3-F1
#
_entry.id   AF-A0A354AYU3-F1
#
_cell.length_a   1.000
_cell.length_b   1.000
_cell.length_c   1.000
_cell.angle_alpha   90.00
_cell.angle_beta   90.00
_cell.angle_gamma   90.00
#
_symmetry.space_group_name_H-M   'P 1'
#
loop_
_entity.id
_entity.type
_entity.pdbx_description
1 polymer ?
#
loop_
_entity_poly.entity_id
_entity_poly.type
_entity_poly.pdbx_seq_one_letter_code
_entity_poly.pdbx_strand_id
1 'polypeptide(L)'
;MRSAPPPAGLSTAFVVVQHIDAQFAPGLVSWLNGQIPMPVIPAEPGKAPLPGTVCLSITNDHLVVEANGRFAHVAEPIEEPYRPSVNVFFQSLVRHWRAPGQAVLLTGMGRAGWHTIAQDEASSVVYGMPKAAAELGAAIEILAAGAIAPSLLRHAR
;
A
#
# COMPACT_ATOMS: atom_id res chain seq x y z
N MET A 1 -20.99 -7.89 8.21
CA MET A 1 -21.00 -6.45 8.53
C MET A 1 -20.71 -5.73 7.22
N ARG A 2 -21.71 -5.06 6.62
CA ARG A 2 -21.56 -4.43 5.28
C ARG A 2 -20.78 -3.13 5.46
N SER A 3 -19.61 -3.04 4.85
CA SER A 3 -18.74 -1.87 4.85
C SER A 3 -19.46 -0.69 4.18
N ALA A 4 -19.35 0.51 4.78
CA ALA A 4 -19.93 1.73 4.24
C ALA A 4 -19.30 2.08 2.87
N PRO A 5 -20.06 2.66 1.91
CA PRO A 5 -19.51 3.12 0.63
C PRO A 5 -18.28 4.01 0.84
N PRO A 6 -17.30 4.00 -0.07
CA PRO A 6 -16.20 4.94 0.02
C PRO A 6 -16.80 6.35 0.01
N PRO A 7 -16.25 7.31 0.77
CA PRO A 7 -16.73 8.68 0.73
C PRO A 7 -16.81 9.14 -0.74
N ALA A 8 -17.99 9.61 -1.17
CA ALA A 8 -18.15 10.14 -2.52
C ALA A 8 -17.13 11.27 -2.75
N GLY A 9 -16.34 11.18 -3.82
CA GLY A 9 -15.33 12.19 -4.15
C GLY A 9 -13.93 11.96 -3.59
N LEU A 10 -13.59 10.74 -3.15
CA LEU A 10 -12.22 10.42 -2.73
C LEU A 10 -11.24 10.57 -3.92
N SER A 11 -10.40 11.61 -3.89
CA SER A 11 -9.37 11.91 -4.90
C SER A 11 -8.10 11.06 -4.77
N THR A 12 -8.10 10.10 -3.84
CA THR A 12 -6.95 9.26 -3.50
C THR A 12 -7.05 7.87 -4.12
N ALA A 13 -5.93 7.37 -4.64
CA ALA A 13 -5.75 5.96 -5.02
C ALA A 13 -5.05 5.21 -3.88
N PHE A 14 -5.46 3.98 -3.60
CA PHE A 14 -4.75 3.10 -2.66
C PHE A 14 -3.95 2.08 -3.43
N VAL A 15 -2.71 1.83 -3.04
CA VAL A 15 -1.88 0.77 -3.62
C VAL A 15 -1.50 -0.21 -2.52
N VAL A 16 -1.79 -1.48 -2.74
CA VAL A 16 -1.53 -2.58 -1.81
C VAL A 16 -0.43 -3.46 -2.39
N VAL A 17 0.70 -3.49 -1.69
CA VAL A 17 1.81 -4.43 -1.94
C VAL A 17 1.72 -5.52 -0.87
N GLN A 18 1.04 -6.60 -1.21
CA GLN A 18 0.88 -7.74 -0.33
C GLN A 18 1.88 -8.82 -0.72
N HIS A 19 2.65 -9.32 0.24
CA HIS A 19 3.44 -10.53 0.01
C HIS A 19 2.49 -11.73 -0.04
N ILE A 20 2.18 -12.16 -1.27
CA ILE A 20 1.30 -13.27 -1.61
C ILE A 20 1.79 -13.84 -2.95
N ASP A 21 1.77 -15.15 -3.11
CA ASP A 21 2.13 -15.78 -4.38
C ASP A 21 1.16 -15.35 -5.49
N ALA A 22 1.68 -15.08 -6.69
CA ALA A 22 0.90 -14.64 -7.84
C ALA A 22 -0.28 -15.55 -8.17
N GLN A 23 -0.23 -16.85 -7.85
CA GLN A 23 -1.36 -17.76 -8.07
C GLN A 23 -2.59 -17.44 -7.20
N PHE A 24 -2.38 -16.83 -6.03
CA PHE A 24 -3.46 -16.47 -5.09
C PHE A 24 -3.87 -15.00 -5.18
N ALA A 25 -3.03 -14.13 -5.76
CA ALA A 25 -3.31 -12.70 -5.86
C ALA A 25 -4.64 -12.38 -6.58
N PRO A 26 -5.03 -13.04 -7.69
CA PRO A 26 -6.34 -12.82 -8.30
C PRO A 26 -7.50 -13.16 -7.35
N GLY A 27 -7.37 -14.24 -6.55
CA GLY A 27 -8.34 -14.63 -5.53
C GLY A 27 -8.49 -13.57 -4.44
N LEU A 28 -7.38 -12.96 -4.02
CA LEU A 28 -7.39 -11.84 -3.06
C LEU A 28 -8.12 -10.61 -3.62
N VAL A 29 -7.88 -10.26 -4.90
CA VAL A 29 -8.61 -9.18 -5.58
C VAL A 29 -10.12 -9.45 -5.60
N SER A 30 -10.53 -10.66 -5.99
CA SER A 30 -11.94 -11.03 -6.00
C SER A 30 -12.56 -11.03 -4.61
N TRP A 31 -11.85 -11.52 -3.61
CA TRP A 31 -12.32 -11.53 -2.23
C TRP A 31 -12.53 -10.11 -1.69
N LEU A 32 -11.53 -9.23 -1.85
CA LEU A 32 -11.62 -7.83 -1.39
C LEU A 32 -12.76 -7.08 -2.09
N ASN A 33 -12.95 -7.26 -3.40
CA ASN A 33 -14.11 -6.69 -4.13
C ASN A 33 -15.46 -7.11 -3.53
N GLY A 34 -15.55 -8.28 -2.91
CA GLY A 34 -16.75 -8.72 -2.19
C GLY A 34 -16.87 -8.17 -0.76
N GLN A 35 -15.77 -7.67 -0.17
CA GLN A 35 -15.74 -7.15 1.20
C GLN A 35 -15.91 -5.63 1.28
N ILE A 36 -15.50 -4.89 0.24
CA ILE A 36 -15.50 -3.43 0.24
C ILE A 36 -16.22 -2.87 -0.99
N PRO A 37 -16.85 -1.69 -0.86
CA PRO A 37 -17.55 -1.04 -1.96
C PRO A 37 -16.63 -0.26 -2.90
N MET A 38 -15.34 -0.14 -2.57
CA MET A 38 -14.32 0.45 -3.44
C MET A 38 -13.84 -0.60 -4.46
N PRO A 39 -13.74 -0.27 -5.76
CA PRO A 39 -13.19 -1.21 -6.73
C PRO A 39 -11.75 -1.60 -6.38
N VAL A 40 -11.50 -2.91 -6.35
CA VAL A 40 -10.16 -3.48 -6.18
C VAL A 40 -9.72 -4.01 -7.53
N ILE A 41 -8.63 -3.46 -8.07
CA ILE A 41 -8.16 -3.75 -9.42
C ILE A 41 -6.69 -4.16 -9.40
N PRO A 42 -6.22 -4.96 -10.38
CA PRO A 42 -4.80 -5.20 -10.55
C PRO A 42 -4.03 -3.91 -10.84
N ALA A 43 -2.82 -3.80 -10.30
CA ALA A 43 -1.86 -2.74 -10.63
C ALA A 43 -1.18 -3.07 -11.97
N GLU A 44 -1.86 -2.85 -13.09
CA GLU A 44 -1.35 -3.24 -14.41
C GLU A 44 -0.21 -2.35 -14.94
N PRO A 45 0.81 -2.92 -15.61
CA PRO A 45 1.85 -2.13 -16.27
C PRO A 45 1.30 -1.07 -17.21
N GLY A 46 1.86 0.14 -17.16
CA GLY A 46 1.46 1.27 -17.99
C GLY A 46 0.17 1.97 -17.54
N LYS A 47 -0.51 1.50 -16.49
CA LYS A 47 -1.63 2.21 -15.87
C LYS A 47 -1.13 3.11 -14.73
N ALA A 48 -1.78 4.25 -14.53
CA ALA A 48 -1.54 5.08 -13.36
C ALA A 48 -2.44 4.62 -12.18
N PRO A 49 -2.05 4.87 -10.92
CA PRO A 49 -2.96 4.73 -9.78
C PRO A 49 -4.26 5.51 -10.03
N LEU A 50 -5.41 4.85 -9.91
CA LEU A 50 -6.70 5.47 -10.19
C LEU A 50 -7.39 5.92 -8.89
N PRO A 51 -7.75 7.21 -8.76
CA PRO A 51 -8.50 7.70 -7.60
C PRO A 51 -9.78 6.90 -7.34
N GLY A 52 -10.10 6.66 -6.07
CA GLY A 52 -11.27 5.90 -5.67
C GLY A 52 -11.15 4.40 -5.92
N THR A 53 -9.93 3.87 -6.14
CA THR A 53 -9.69 2.43 -6.29
C THR A 53 -8.59 1.93 -5.36
N VAL A 54 -8.60 0.62 -5.13
CA VAL A 54 -7.49 -0.13 -4.52
C VAL A 54 -6.76 -0.90 -5.62
N CYS A 55 -5.54 -0.52 -5.92
CA CYS A 55 -4.67 -1.23 -6.86
C CYS A 55 -3.83 -2.28 -6.12
N LEU A 56 -3.84 -3.53 -6.58
CA LEU A 56 -3.12 -4.63 -5.95
C LEU A 56 -2.10 -5.24 -6.92
N SER A 57 -0.86 -5.46 -6.46
CA SER A 57 0.14 -6.20 -7.26
C SER A 57 -0.25 -7.68 -7.35
N ILE A 58 -0.27 -8.22 -8.57
CA ILE A 58 -0.72 -9.60 -8.84
C ILE A 58 0.38 -10.48 -9.46
N THR A 59 1.65 -10.07 -9.39
CA THR A 59 2.78 -10.79 -9.98
C THR A 59 3.81 -11.17 -8.92
N ASN A 60 4.76 -12.02 -9.31
CA ASN A 60 5.94 -12.37 -8.48
C ASN A 60 7.12 -11.39 -8.68
N ASP A 61 6.88 -10.28 -9.37
CA ASP A 61 7.84 -9.20 -9.57
C ASP A 61 7.50 -8.01 -8.67
N HIS A 62 8.46 -7.13 -8.43
CA HIS A 62 8.21 -5.96 -7.61
C HIS A 62 7.36 -4.94 -8.37
N LEU A 63 6.25 -4.51 -7.75
CA LEU A 63 5.50 -3.35 -8.22
C LEU A 63 6.32 -2.07 -7.97
N VAL A 64 6.43 -1.22 -8.99
CA VAL A 64 7.06 0.10 -8.92
C VAL A 64 6.21 1.15 -9.63
N VAL A 65 6.46 2.42 -9.31
CA VAL A 65 5.98 3.57 -10.09
C VAL A 65 7.14 4.19 -10.84
N GLU A 66 7.01 4.33 -12.15
CA GLU A 66 8.02 4.93 -13.01
C GLU A 66 7.92 6.47 -13.06
N ALA A 67 8.90 7.13 -13.70
CA ALA A 67 8.94 8.58 -13.85
C ALA A 67 7.72 9.19 -14.56
N ASN A 68 7.00 8.39 -15.34
CA ASN A 68 5.75 8.78 -16.03
C ASN A 68 4.50 8.66 -15.12
N GLY A 69 4.67 8.27 -13.84
CA GLY A 69 3.59 8.08 -12.87
C GLY A 69 2.78 6.80 -13.06
N ARG A 70 3.26 5.84 -13.86
CA ARG A 70 2.57 4.58 -14.16
C ARG A 70 3.24 3.41 -13.48
N PHE A 71 2.47 2.36 -13.26
CA PHE A 71 2.96 1.12 -12.72
C PHE A 71 3.86 0.39 -13.71
N ALA A 72 4.87 -0.27 -13.18
CA ALA A 72 5.62 -1.32 -13.84
C ALA A 72 5.88 -2.46 -12.86
N HIS A 73 6.18 -3.63 -13.38
CA HIS A 73 6.66 -4.77 -12.61
C HIS A 73 8.11 -5.04 -13.01
N VAL A 74 8.99 -5.10 -12.02
CA VAL A 74 10.43 -5.27 -12.24
C VAL A 74 10.95 -6.45 -11.44
N ALA A 75 11.82 -7.24 -12.09
CA ALA A 75 12.45 -8.37 -11.45
C ALA A 75 13.56 -7.95 -10.46
N GLU A 76 14.13 -6.75 -10.58
CA GLU A 76 15.21 -6.28 -9.72
C GLU A 76 14.69 -5.47 -8.52
N PRO A 77 15.34 -5.53 -7.35
CA PRO A 77 16.51 -6.37 -7.01
C PRO A 77 16.20 -7.88 -6.87
N ILE A 78 16.95 -8.74 -7.56
CA ILE A 78 16.78 -10.21 -7.50
C ILE A 78 16.95 -10.76 -6.07
N GLU A 79 17.86 -10.16 -5.30
CA GLU A 79 18.22 -10.58 -3.96
C GLU A 79 17.17 -10.32 -2.88
N GLU A 80 16.12 -9.53 -3.17
CA GLU A 80 15.06 -9.26 -2.22
C GLU A 80 14.18 -10.51 -2.03
N PRO A 81 14.18 -11.11 -0.82
CA PRO A 81 13.51 -12.39 -0.57
C PRO A 81 11.99 -12.27 -0.55
N TYR A 82 11.44 -11.06 -0.42
CA TYR A 82 10.01 -10.80 -0.36
C TYR A 82 9.50 -10.21 -1.68
N ARG A 83 8.62 -10.94 -2.38
CA ARG A 83 8.14 -10.57 -3.70
C ARG A 83 6.61 -10.60 -3.77
N PRO A 84 5.95 -9.47 -4.08
CA PRO A 84 6.50 -8.13 -4.25
C PRO A 84 7.01 -7.52 -2.92
N SER A 85 7.93 -6.56 -3.01
CA SER A 85 8.54 -5.90 -1.83
C SER A 85 7.97 -4.49 -1.69
N VAL A 86 7.42 -4.20 -0.51
CA VAL A 86 6.93 -2.86 -0.18
C VAL A 86 8.06 -1.83 -0.16
N ASN A 87 9.28 -2.25 0.22
CA ASN A 87 10.45 -1.38 0.23
C ASN A 87 10.82 -0.92 -1.19
N VAL A 88 10.80 -1.85 -2.16
CA VAL A 88 11.07 -1.53 -3.57
C VAL A 88 10.03 -0.56 -4.12
N PHE A 89 8.74 -0.78 -3.80
CA PHE A 89 7.67 0.13 -4.17
C PHE A 89 7.88 1.53 -3.57
N PHE A 90 8.16 1.66 -2.27
CA PHE A 90 8.42 2.96 -1.64
C PHE A 90 9.66 3.65 -2.20
N GLN A 91 10.73 2.91 -2.53
CA GLN A 91 11.89 3.50 -3.18
C GLN A 91 11.55 4.10 -4.55
N SER A 92 10.67 3.45 -5.32
CA SER A 92 10.19 3.99 -6.60
C SER A 92 9.36 5.27 -6.42
N LEU A 93 8.49 5.31 -5.41
CA LEU A 93 7.70 6.51 -5.09
C LEU A 93 8.58 7.70 -4.71
N VAL A 94 9.59 7.49 -3.85
CA VAL A 94 10.54 8.54 -3.47
C VAL A 94 11.31 9.09 -4.68
N ARG A 95 11.63 8.25 -5.67
CA ARG A 95 12.36 8.67 -6.88
C ARG A 95 11.49 9.40 -7.89
N HIS A 96 10.24 8.95 -8.07
CA HIS A 96 9.44 9.30 -9.23
C HIS A 96 8.15 10.07 -8.92
N TRP A 97 7.63 9.98 -7.69
CA TRP A 97 6.39 10.65 -7.33
C TRP A 97 6.67 12.07 -6.82
N ARG A 98 6.31 13.07 -7.63
CA ARG A 98 6.60 14.49 -7.35
C ARG A 98 5.41 15.30 -6.86
N ALA A 99 4.20 14.74 -6.89
CA ALA A 99 3.00 15.40 -6.39
C ALA A 99 2.91 15.29 -4.86
N PRO A 100 2.30 16.27 -4.16
CA PRO A 100 1.88 16.07 -2.78
C PRO A 100 0.94 14.88 -2.75
N GLY A 101 1.35 13.85 -2.02
CA GLY A 101 0.61 12.60 -1.87
C GLY A 101 0.80 12.09 -0.46
N GLN A 102 -0.12 11.24 -0.02
CA GLN A 102 0.00 10.54 1.25
C GLN A 102 0.39 9.10 0.97
N ALA A 103 1.36 8.62 1.74
CA ALA A 103 1.67 7.21 1.79
C ALA A 103 0.91 6.72 2.99
N VAL A 104 0.40 5.52 2.81
CA VAL A 104 -0.20 4.79 3.88
C VAL A 104 0.65 3.55 4.01
N LEU A 105 1.45 3.51 5.05
CA LEU A 105 2.10 2.28 5.47
C LEU A 105 1.09 1.53 6.34
N LEU A 106 0.79 0.29 5.96
CA LEU A 106 0.28 -0.70 6.90
C LEU A 106 1.44 -1.59 7.40
N THR A 107 2.57 -1.59 6.68
CA THR A 107 3.80 -2.33 7.02
C THR A 107 5.04 -1.69 6.35
N GLY A 108 6.08 -1.29 7.11
CA GLY A 108 7.47 -1.11 6.63
C GLY A 108 8.01 0.31 6.29
N MET A 109 9.06 0.73 7.00
CA MET A 109 10.01 1.86 6.80
C MET A 109 9.51 3.20 6.22
N GLY A 110 9.41 4.21 7.09
CA GLY A 110 9.27 5.61 6.70
C GLY A 110 10.50 6.21 6.01
N ARG A 111 10.22 7.18 5.15
CA ARG A 111 11.20 7.99 4.43
C ARG A 111 10.74 9.44 4.37
N ALA A 112 11.72 10.35 4.34
CA ALA A 112 11.52 11.78 4.43
C ALA A 112 10.43 12.31 3.48
N GLY A 113 9.46 13.03 4.04
CA GLY A 113 8.43 13.77 3.31
C GLY A 113 7.05 13.13 3.24
N TRP A 114 6.87 11.90 3.73
CA TRP A 114 5.59 11.18 3.68
C TRP A 114 5.06 10.89 5.08
N HIS A 115 3.74 11.01 5.26
CA HIS A 115 3.09 10.62 6.52
C HIS A 115 3.06 9.09 6.62
N THR A 116 3.53 8.50 7.73
CA THR A 116 3.64 7.05 7.87
C THR A 116 2.95 6.56 9.13
N ILE A 117 2.21 5.47 8.99
CA ILE A 117 1.48 4.84 10.09
C ILE A 117 2.02 3.41 10.25
N ALA A 118 2.16 2.94 11.48
CA ALA A 118 2.40 1.53 11.78
C ALA A 118 1.25 0.98 12.62
N GLN A 119 0.92 -0.29 12.42
CA GLN A 119 -0.04 -0.97 13.28
C GLN A 119 0.57 -1.23 14.67
N ASP A 120 -0.19 -1.03 15.74
CA ASP A 120 0.27 -1.31 17.10
C ASP A 120 0.43 -2.82 17.38
N GLU A 121 1.15 -3.14 18.45
CA GLU A 121 1.38 -4.53 18.85
C GLU A 121 0.07 -5.24 19.25
N ALA A 122 -0.80 -4.54 19.98
CA ALA A 122 -2.01 -5.11 20.56
C ALA A 122 -3.01 -5.61 19.52
N SER A 123 -3.10 -4.95 18.37
CA SER A 123 -4.00 -5.36 17.28
C SER A 123 -3.30 -6.22 16.23
N SER A 124 -1.97 -6.42 16.30
CA SER A 124 -1.19 -7.20 15.33
C SER A 124 -1.26 -8.69 15.59
N VAL A 125 -1.49 -9.48 14.53
CA VAL A 125 -1.32 -10.94 14.60
C VAL A 125 0.16 -11.31 14.71
N VAL A 126 1.03 -10.62 13.95
CA VAL A 126 2.49 -10.75 14.01
C VAL A 126 3.10 -9.35 14.03
N TYR A 127 3.64 -8.94 15.17
CA TYR A 127 4.25 -7.62 15.36
C TYR A 127 5.73 -7.61 14.92
N GLY A 128 5.99 -7.96 13.66
CA GLY A 128 7.34 -7.98 13.06
C GLY A 128 7.66 -6.68 12.31
N MET A 129 7.05 -6.51 11.13
CA MET A 129 7.26 -5.31 10.30
C MET A 129 6.85 -4.00 10.99
N PRO A 130 5.72 -3.92 11.72
CA PRO A 130 5.36 -2.68 12.40
C PRO A 130 6.35 -2.33 13.55
N LYS A 131 6.87 -3.34 14.25
CA LYS A 131 7.93 -3.16 15.26
C LYS A 131 9.20 -2.56 14.64
N ALA A 132 9.68 -3.13 13.53
CA ALA A 132 10.86 -2.61 12.85
C ALA A 132 10.67 -1.14 12.40
N ALA A 133 9.49 -0.79 11.89
CA ALA A 133 9.18 0.59 11.54
C ALA A 133 9.19 1.54 12.75
N ALA A 134 8.67 1.10 13.90
CA ALA A 134 8.68 1.87 15.14
C ALA A 134 10.11 2.05 15.71
N GLU A 135 10.90 0.97 15.78
CA GLU A 135 12.28 0.99 16.30
C GLU A 135 13.21 1.89 15.46
N LEU A 136 12.97 1.97 14.16
CA LEU A 136 13.71 2.85 13.24
C LEU A 136 13.27 4.32 13.31
N GLY A 137 12.28 4.66 14.14
CA GLY A 137 11.68 6.01 14.19
C GLY A 137 11.00 6.39 12.87
N ALA A 138 10.57 5.39 12.10
CA ALA A 138 10.10 5.56 10.74
C ALA A 138 8.56 5.61 10.64
N ALA A 139 7.86 5.37 11.75
CA ALA A 139 6.42 5.56 11.89
C ALA A 139 6.13 6.91 12.58
N ILE A 140 5.31 7.76 11.94
CA ILE A 140 4.84 9.02 12.54
C ILE A 140 3.68 8.75 13.51
N GLU A 141 2.79 7.83 13.15
CA GLU A 141 1.73 7.33 14.04
C GLU A 141 1.89 5.81 14.25
N ILE A 142 1.59 5.35 15.47
CA ILE A 142 1.41 3.93 15.79
C ILE A 142 -0.01 3.75 16.28
N LEU A 143 -0.85 3.00 15.55
CA LEU A 143 -2.29 2.94 15.75
C LEU A 143 -2.81 1.50 15.74
N ALA A 144 -3.86 1.22 16.52
CA ALA A 144 -4.64 0.00 16.35
C ALA A 144 -5.23 -0.09 14.93
N ALA A 145 -5.37 -1.30 14.39
CA ALA A 145 -5.84 -1.55 13.03
C ALA A 145 -7.13 -0.78 12.66
N GLY A 146 -8.10 -0.74 13.59
CA GLY A 146 -9.37 -0.04 13.39
C GLY A 146 -9.25 1.49 13.35
N ALA A 147 -8.16 2.07 13.87
CA ALA A 147 -7.90 3.50 13.88
C ALA A 147 -7.09 3.98 12.66
N ILE A 148 -6.50 3.05 11.88
CA ILE A 148 -5.69 3.41 10.71
C ILE A 148 -6.55 4.08 9.65
N ALA A 149 -7.62 3.43 9.17
CA ALA A 149 -8.46 3.96 8.10
C ALA A 149 -9.02 5.38 8.42
N PRO A 150 -9.56 5.66 9.62
CA PRO A 150 -9.92 7.02 10.01
C PRO A 150 -8.74 8.02 9.95
N SER A 151 -7.52 7.60 10.29
CA SER A 151 -6.35 8.48 10.15
C SER A 151 -6.07 8.81 8.69
N LEU A 152 -6.08 7.81 7.81
CA LEU A 152 -5.82 8.02 6.37
C LEU A 152 -6.74 9.09 5.79
N LEU A 153 -8.03 8.99 6.10
CA LEU A 153 -9.04 9.90 5.58
C LEU A 153 -8.88 11.33 6.11
N ARG A 154 -8.30 11.54 7.30
CA ARG A 154 -8.01 12.91 7.79
C ARG A 154 -6.93 13.58 6.98
N HIS A 155 -5.95 12.80 6.54
CA HIS A 155 -4.86 13.33 5.75
C HIS A 155 -5.27 13.51 4.30
N ALA A 156 -6.18 12.68 3.74
CA ALA A 156 -6.52 12.50 2.31
C ALA A 156 -7.13 13.70 1.54
N ARG A 157 -6.89 14.94 1.99
CA ARG A 157 -7.39 16.19 1.40
C ARG A 157 -6.52 16.71 0.27
#